data_AF-D0L5M3-F1
#
_entry.id   AF-D0L5M3-F1
#
_cell.length_a   1.000
_cell.length_b   1.000
_cell.length_c   1.000
_cell.angle_alpha   90.00
_cell.angle_beta   90.00
_cell.angle_gamma   90.00
#
_symmetry.space_group_name_H-M   'P 1'
#
loop_
_entity.id
_entity.type
_entity.pdbx_description
1 polymer ?
#
loop_
_entity_poly.entity_id
_entity_poly.type
_entity_poly.pdbx_seq_one_letter_code
_entity_poly.pdbx_strand_id
1 'polypeptide(L)'
;MRELRVIGVESDGTHVICQDPESGEKYRIASDERLRAAARGDISRLGQIEIEMESALRPREIQQRIRAGATVVEVAAVAGVPVDKIERFAHPVLLERSRAAELAGHAHPIRQDGPSVSTLEESVAEALIAYGQNPQDAHWDAWKGDDGYWVVQVAWQVGRSDNAAHWRFQPGSHGGTVDPLDDLADELSHPEWIAPRRRLTPVATPELSPTLDVTPDGREEVTVDANTVIGAQRARHDRVLPDSDAHGTVPLDFDEVVEPEPPRIAPVAVAPAEPVAPAPEIEHTPADDTVETHTEPRETPEAPAAASSQPEPAGDEPAEQRPRRRKSRKPAVPAWEDVLLGVRSNGSS
;
A
#
# COMPACT_ATOMS: atom_id res chain seq x y z
N MET A 1 44.23 18.14 37.31
CA MET A 1 42.80 18.03 37.73
C MET A 1 42.74 18.47 39.18
N ARG A 2 41.79 19.33 39.58
CA ARG A 2 41.60 19.66 41.00
C ARG A 2 40.67 18.63 41.62
N GLU A 3 41.01 18.17 42.82
CA GLU A 3 40.18 17.21 43.55
C GLU A 3 39.14 17.95 44.37
N LEU A 4 37.87 17.56 44.27
CA LEU A 4 36.78 18.14 45.04
C LEU A 4 36.31 17.13 46.09
N ARG A 5 36.01 17.62 47.30
CA ARG A 5 35.45 16.82 48.38
C ARG A 5 33.94 17.01 48.46
N VAL A 6 33.19 15.91 48.52
CA VAL A 6 31.73 15.96 48.76
C VAL A 6 31.47 16.33 50.22
N ILE A 7 30.73 17.43 50.44
CA ILE A 7 30.35 17.88 51.79
C ILE A 7 28.97 17.35 52.17
N GLY A 8 28.03 17.31 51.22
CA GLY A 8 26.66 16.89 51.49
C GLY A 8 25.73 17.08 50.31
N VAL A 9 24.44 16.82 50.54
CA VAL A 9 23.36 16.99 49.58
C VAL A 9 22.53 18.21 50.00
N GLU A 10 22.11 19.02 49.03
CA GLU A 10 21.20 20.14 49.26
C GLU A 10 19.84 19.65 49.80
N SER A 11 19.10 20.49 50.54
CA SER A 11 17.88 20.09 51.25
C SER A 11 16.76 19.53 50.35
N ASP A 12 16.81 19.84 49.07
CA ASP A 12 15.90 19.35 48.02
C ASP A 12 16.31 17.99 47.44
N GLY A 13 17.51 17.48 47.78
CA GLY A 13 18.01 16.21 47.23
C GLY A 13 18.43 16.25 45.76
N THR A 14 18.22 17.39 45.07
CA THR A 14 18.46 17.57 43.64
C THR A 14 19.91 17.88 43.30
N HIS A 15 20.72 18.35 44.27
CA HIS A 15 22.11 18.73 44.05
C HIS A 15 23.04 18.21 45.15
N VAL A 16 24.24 17.80 44.76
CA VAL A 16 25.36 17.47 45.63
C VAL A 16 26.30 18.66 45.71
N ILE A 17 26.69 19.03 46.94
CA ILE A 17 27.61 20.14 47.20
C ILE A 17 29.02 19.56 47.39
N CYS A 18 29.91 20.01 46.52
CA CYS A 18 31.34 19.70 46.55
C CYS A 18 32.12 20.95 46.97
N GLN A 19 33.27 20.78 47.60
CA GLN A 19 34.18 21.87 47.94
C GLN A 19 35.59 21.56 47.50
N ASP A 20 36.26 22.59 46.98
CA ASP A 20 37.69 22.57 46.73
C ASP A 20 38.44 22.67 48.08
N PRO A 21 39.26 21.67 48.45
CA PRO A 21 39.99 21.66 49.72
C PRO A 21 41.08 22.73 49.80
N GLU A 22 41.59 23.24 48.67
CA GLU A 22 42.65 24.26 48.64
C GLU A 22 42.08 25.69 48.71
N SER A 23 41.00 25.96 47.97
CA SER A 23 40.39 27.31 47.91
C SER A 23 39.22 27.49 48.87
N GLY A 24 38.61 26.41 49.35
CA GLY A 24 37.38 26.43 50.15
C GLY A 24 36.13 26.78 49.35
N GLU A 25 36.24 27.01 48.04
CA GLU A 25 35.12 27.32 47.16
C GLU A 25 34.15 26.13 47.05
N LYS A 26 32.86 26.46 47.03
CA LYS A 26 31.78 25.46 46.95
C LYS A 26 31.23 25.41 45.54
N TYR A 27 31.09 24.21 45.03
CA TYR A 27 30.55 23.88 43.72
C TYR A 27 29.31 22.99 43.90
N ARG A 28 28.29 23.21 43.07
CA ARG A 28 27.09 22.37 43.05
C ARG A 28 27.09 21.48 41.82
N ILE A 29 26.73 20.22 41.98
CA ILE A 29 26.58 19.24 40.91
C ILE A 29 25.17 18.68 40.99
N ALA A 30 24.46 18.55 39.87
CA ALA A 30 23.14 17.95 39.85
C ALA A 30 23.22 16.47 40.26
N SER A 31 22.31 16.01 41.13
CA SER A 31 22.18 14.62 41.57
C SER A 31 21.42 13.77 40.54
N ASP A 32 21.86 13.84 39.29
CA ASP A 32 21.28 13.12 38.17
C ASP A 32 21.78 11.66 38.09
N GLU A 33 21.28 10.90 37.12
CA GLU A 33 21.71 9.52 36.92
C GLU A 33 23.17 9.42 36.44
N ARG A 34 23.76 10.50 35.89
CA ARG A 34 25.19 10.52 35.52
C ARG A 34 26.07 10.56 36.74
N LEU A 35 25.79 11.43 37.72
CA LEU A 35 26.54 11.44 38.97
C LEU A 35 26.43 10.09 39.68
N ARG A 36 25.23 9.48 39.63
CA ARG A 36 24.98 8.16 40.23
C ARG A 36 25.70 7.02 39.50
N ALA A 37 25.76 7.05 38.16
CA ALA A 37 26.51 6.09 37.36
C ALA A 37 28.03 6.27 37.50
N ALA A 38 28.51 7.52 37.54
CA ALA A 38 29.91 7.86 37.77
C ALA A 38 30.38 7.42 39.16
N ALA A 39 29.59 7.64 40.20
CA ALA A 39 29.89 7.19 41.56
C ALA A 39 29.94 5.65 41.68
N ARG A 40 29.18 4.92 40.84
CA ARG A 40 29.22 3.45 40.76
C ARG A 40 30.34 2.88 39.88
N GLY A 41 31.02 3.72 39.10
CA GLY A 41 32.04 3.29 38.14
C GLY A 41 31.49 2.65 36.86
N ASP A 42 30.21 2.84 36.55
CA ASP A 42 29.55 2.26 35.36
C ASP A 42 29.85 3.10 34.10
N ILE A 43 31.08 2.98 33.57
CA ILE A 43 31.56 3.75 32.40
C ILE A 43 30.69 3.49 31.15
N SER A 44 30.22 2.25 30.97
CA SER A 44 29.32 1.90 29.86
C SER A 44 27.96 2.59 29.96
N ARG A 45 27.45 2.82 31.17
CA ARG A 45 26.17 3.51 31.40
C ARG A 45 26.29 5.01 31.16
N LEU A 46 27.44 5.60 31.49
CA LEU A 46 27.77 6.99 31.16
C LEU A 46 27.76 7.25 29.65
N GLY A 47 28.42 6.40 28.86
CA GLY A 47 28.38 6.52 27.39
C GLY A 47 26.97 6.36 26.81
N GLN A 48 26.16 5.47 27.39
CA GLN A 48 24.78 5.29 26.97
C GLN A 48 23.89 6.51 27.28
N ILE A 49 24.06 7.15 28.46
CA ILE A 49 23.33 8.37 28.84
C ILE A 49 23.81 9.60 28.03
N GLU A 50 25.06 9.63 27.59
CA GLU A 50 25.58 10.68 26.70
C GLU A 50 24.97 10.57 25.29
N ILE A 51 24.89 9.37 24.73
CA ILE A 51 24.26 9.10 23.43
C ILE A 51 22.74 9.38 23.45
N GLU A 52 22.06 9.12 24.58
CA GLU A 52 20.63 9.45 24.74
C GLU A 52 20.33 10.95 24.80
N MET A 53 21.34 11.79 25.07
CA MET A 53 21.18 13.26 25.15
C MET A 53 21.55 13.95 23.83
N GLU A 54 22.38 13.32 22.99
CA GLU A 54 22.78 13.84 21.67
C GLU A 54 21.84 13.43 20.52
N SER A 55 20.96 12.44 20.73
CA SER A 55 19.92 12.05 19.76
C SER A 55 18.56 12.24 20.41
N ALA A 56 17.79 13.24 19.96
CA ALA A 56 16.46 13.49 20.49
C ALA A 56 15.51 12.29 20.31
N LEU A 57 15.82 11.38 19.37
CA LEU A 57 15.02 10.22 19.04
C LEU A 57 15.72 8.91 19.42
N ARG A 58 14.95 7.95 19.94
CA ARG A 58 15.41 6.58 20.14
C ARG A 58 15.50 5.85 18.80
N PRO A 59 16.41 4.85 18.63
CA PRO A 59 16.52 4.07 17.39
C PRO A 59 15.19 3.46 16.91
N ARG A 60 14.35 3.00 17.86
CA ARG A 60 13.02 2.47 17.55
C ARG A 60 12.08 3.53 16.97
N GLU A 61 12.15 4.77 17.45
CA GLU A 61 11.34 5.89 16.95
C GLU A 61 11.81 6.32 15.56
N ILE A 62 13.13 6.35 15.33
CA ILE A 62 13.71 6.56 14.00
C ILE A 62 13.16 5.52 13.03
N GLN A 63 13.24 4.24 13.38
CA GLN A 63 12.73 3.15 12.54
C GLN A 63 11.22 3.24 12.31
N GLN A 64 10.43 3.55 13.34
CA GLN A 64 8.98 3.69 13.20
C GLN A 64 8.62 4.85 12.26
N ARG A 65 9.30 6.00 12.36
CA ARG A 65 9.07 7.13 11.46
C ARG A 65 9.45 6.83 10.02
N ILE A 66 10.60 6.20 9.79
CA ILE A 66 10.99 5.78 8.44
C ILE A 66 9.99 4.76 7.89
N ARG A 67 9.52 3.82 8.71
CA ARG A 67 8.49 2.84 8.31
C ARG A 67 7.18 3.52 7.95
N ALA A 68 6.82 4.60 8.64
CA ALA A 68 5.64 5.42 8.37
C ALA A 68 5.78 6.38 7.16
N GLY A 69 6.89 6.32 6.42
CA GLY A 69 7.08 7.08 5.17
C GLY A 69 7.98 8.31 5.30
N ALA A 70 8.43 8.68 6.50
CA ALA A 70 9.37 9.79 6.65
C ALA A 70 10.70 9.52 5.92
N THR A 71 11.28 10.57 5.35
CA THR A 71 12.59 10.47 4.70
C THR A 71 13.72 10.49 5.74
N VAL A 72 14.88 9.95 5.38
CA VAL A 72 16.08 9.96 6.25
C VAL A 72 16.48 11.39 6.61
N VAL A 73 16.35 12.32 5.66
CA VAL A 73 16.69 13.74 5.84
C VAL A 73 15.74 14.41 6.83
N GLU A 74 14.43 14.17 6.73
CA GLU A 74 13.45 14.70 7.67
C GLU A 74 13.67 14.16 9.09
N VAL A 75 13.91 12.85 9.22
CA VAL A 75 14.18 12.24 10.52
C VAL A 75 15.48 12.77 11.14
N ALA A 76 16.51 13.00 10.33
CA ALA A 76 17.76 13.63 10.75
C ALA A 76 17.54 15.07 11.25
N ALA A 77 16.75 15.86 10.51
CA ALA A 77 16.40 17.22 10.88
C ALA A 77 15.61 17.28 12.20
N VAL A 78 14.66 16.38 12.40
CA VAL A 78 13.86 16.28 13.65
C VAL A 78 14.71 15.77 14.81
N ALA A 79 15.64 14.82 14.57
CA ALA A 79 16.51 14.29 15.61
C ALA A 79 17.61 15.27 16.04
N GLY A 80 17.96 16.24 15.18
CA GLY A 80 19.11 17.13 15.37
C GLY A 80 20.46 16.43 15.14
N VAL A 81 20.47 15.35 14.35
CA VAL A 81 21.62 14.46 14.16
C VAL A 81 21.99 14.42 12.66
N PRO A 82 23.27 14.28 12.27
CA PRO A 82 23.65 14.11 10.85
C PRO A 82 23.00 12.87 10.21
N VAL A 83 22.75 12.97 8.91
CA VAL A 83 22.08 11.96 8.08
C VAL A 83 22.78 10.60 8.19
N ASP A 84 24.12 10.55 8.15
CA ASP A 84 24.92 9.31 8.23
C ASP A 84 24.61 8.45 9.47
N LYS A 85 24.29 9.07 10.61
CA LYS A 85 23.93 8.33 11.83
C LYS A 85 22.53 7.72 11.70
N ILE A 86 21.61 8.38 11.02
CA ILE A 86 20.24 7.89 10.79
C ILE A 86 20.24 6.76 9.75
N GLU A 87 21.06 6.87 8.69
CA GLU A 87 21.15 5.86 7.63
C GLU A 87 21.39 4.44 8.15
N ARG A 88 22.26 4.29 9.17
CA ARG A 88 22.54 3.00 9.80
C ARG A 88 21.30 2.33 10.39
N PHE A 89 20.36 3.13 10.93
CA PHE A 89 19.11 2.64 11.50
C PHE A 89 17.99 2.57 10.45
N ALA A 90 18.05 3.39 9.41
CA ALA A 90 17.06 3.47 8.34
C ALA A 90 17.21 2.31 7.34
N HIS A 91 18.44 1.87 7.02
CA HIS A 91 18.68 0.89 5.97
C HIS A 91 17.84 -0.40 6.09
N PRO A 92 17.73 -1.06 7.26
CA PRO A 92 16.88 -2.25 7.40
C PRO A 92 15.40 -1.98 7.13
N VAL A 93 14.90 -0.79 7.48
CA VAL A 93 13.50 -0.39 7.29
C VAL A 93 13.24 0.02 5.84
N LEU A 94 14.20 0.69 5.19
CA LEU A 94 14.12 1.00 3.77
C LEU A 94 14.05 -0.28 2.93
N LEU A 95 14.79 -1.33 3.31
CA LEU A 95 14.71 -2.64 2.66
C LEU A 95 13.37 -3.36 2.92
N GLU A 96 12.79 -3.19 4.12
CA GLU A 96 11.43 -3.67 4.41
C GLU A 96 10.40 -2.97 3.51
N ARG A 97 10.52 -1.65 3.35
CA ARG A 97 9.67 -0.83 2.48
C ARG A 97 9.82 -1.21 1.01
N SER A 98 11.05 -1.36 0.51
CA SER A 98 11.28 -1.76 -0.88
C SER A 98 10.70 -3.15 -1.15
N ARG A 99 10.89 -4.11 -0.22
CA ARG A 99 10.29 -5.44 -0.33
C ARG A 99 8.76 -5.38 -0.31
N ALA A 100 8.16 -4.53 0.52
CA ALA A 100 6.72 -4.36 0.55
C ALA A 100 6.18 -3.78 -0.77
N ALA A 101 6.90 -2.83 -1.37
CA ALA A 101 6.59 -2.30 -2.69
C ALA A 101 6.70 -3.38 -3.79
N GLU A 102 7.76 -4.19 -3.77
CA GLU A 102 7.94 -5.33 -4.69
C GLU A 102 6.79 -6.35 -4.57
N LEU A 103 6.44 -6.75 -3.35
CA LEU A 103 5.34 -7.69 -3.11
C LEU A 103 3.98 -7.12 -3.56
N ALA A 104 3.75 -5.83 -3.35
CA ALA A 104 2.55 -5.16 -3.81
C ALA A 104 2.50 -4.99 -5.33
N GLY A 105 3.64 -4.78 -5.99
CA GLY A 105 3.75 -4.79 -7.45
C GLY A 105 3.29 -6.13 -8.05
N HIS A 106 3.63 -7.24 -7.39
CA HIS A 106 3.19 -8.59 -7.77
C HIS A 106 1.78 -8.96 -7.28
N ALA A 107 1.08 -8.09 -6.57
CA ALA A 107 -0.27 -8.33 -6.10
C ALA A 107 -1.32 -7.96 -7.15
N HIS A 108 -2.56 -8.39 -6.92
CA HIS A 108 -3.67 -8.20 -7.87
C HIS A 108 -4.58 -7.03 -7.44
N PRO A 109 -4.79 -6.01 -8.30
CA PRO A 109 -5.73 -4.93 -8.03
C PRO A 109 -7.17 -5.41 -7.86
N ILE A 110 -7.88 -4.91 -6.85
CA ILE A 110 -9.31 -5.18 -6.67
C ILE A 110 -10.09 -4.23 -7.57
N ARG A 111 -10.88 -4.79 -8.48
CA ARG A 111 -11.77 -4.09 -9.40
C ARG A 111 -13.24 -4.41 -9.07
N GLN A 112 -14.18 -3.78 -9.79
CA GLN A 112 -15.63 -3.98 -9.58
C GLN A 112 -16.07 -5.45 -9.82
N ASP A 113 -15.38 -6.17 -10.69
CA ASP A 113 -15.59 -7.58 -11.03
C ASP A 113 -14.76 -8.54 -10.15
N GLY A 114 -13.93 -8.01 -9.24
CA GLY A 114 -13.07 -8.77 -8.32
C GLY A 114 -11.58 -8.50 -8.53
N PRO A 115 -10.69 -9.33 -7.95
CA PRO A 115 -9.25 -9.20 -8.19
C PRO A 115 -8.89 -9.40 -9.67
N SER A 116 -8.10 -8.48 -10.22
CA SER A 116 -7.60 -8.55 -11.60
C SER A 116 -6.72 -9.78 -11.81
N VAL A 117 -6.71 -10.29 -13.04
CA VAL A 117 -5.80 -11.37 -13.45
C VAL A 117 -4.37 -10.85 -13.58
N SER A 118 -4.20 -9.61 -14.05
CA SER A 118 -2.91 -8.95 -14.15
C SER A 118 -2.44 -8.47 -12.78
N THR A 119 -1.13 -8.41 -12.61
CA THR A 119 -0.50 -7.81 -11.44
C THR A 119 -0.62 -6.28 -11.49
N LEU A 120 -0.39 -5.64 -10.34
CA LEU A 120 -0.37 -4.18 -10.25
C LEU A 120 0.74 -3.60 -11.14
N GLU A 121 1.93 -4.21 -11.13
CA GLU A 121 3.05 -3.77 -11.97
C GLU A 121 2.70 -3.82 -13.47
N GLU A 122 2.06 -4.89 -13.94
CA GLU A 122 1.59 -5.01 -15.33
C GLU A 122 0.54 -3.94 -15.67
N SER A 123 -0.45 -3.74 -14.81
CA SER A 123 -1.54 -2.78 -15.01
C SER A 123 -1.00 -1.35 -15.09
N VAL A 124 -0.12 -0.98 -14.16
CA VAL A 124 0.55 0.32 -14.11
C VAL A 124 1.46 0.51 -15.33
N ALA A 125 2.20 -0.51 -15.74
CA ALA A 125 3.06 -0.42 -16.93
C ALA A 125 2.26 -0.19 -18.20
N GLU A 126 1.14 -0.91 -18.39
CA GLU A 126 0.25 -0.73 -19.53
C GLU A 126 -0.37 0.68 -19.55
N ALA A 127 -0.83 1.14 -18.40
CA ALA A 127 -1.39 2.47 -18.23
C ALA A 127 -0.37 3.59 -18.53
N LEU A 128 0.86 3.48 -18.02
CA LEU A 128 1.94 4.43 -18.31
C LEU A 128 2.30 4.45 -19.80
N ILE A 129 2.32 3.28 -20.46
CA ILE A 129 2.51 3.20 -21.92
C ILE A 129 1.38 3.90 -22.67
N ALA A 130 0.12 3.73 -22.24
CA ALA A 130 -1.03 4.39 -22.85
C ALA A 130 -0.97 5.92 -22.69
N TYR A 131 -0.42 6.42 -21.57
CA TYR A 131 -0.08 7.83 -21.37
C TYR A 131 1.11 8.33 -22.19
N GLY A 132 1.83 7.44 -22.88
CA GLY A 132 3.05 7.75 -23.61
C GLY A 132 4.26 7.99 -22.70
N GLN A 133 4.23 7.45 -21.48
CA GLN A 133 5.35 7.46 -20.54
C GLN A 133 6.14 6.15 -20.64
N ASN A 134 7.37 6.17 -20.16
CA ASN A 134 8.19 4.98 -19.99
C ASN A 134 7.93 4.39 -18.59
N PRO A 135 7.44 3.13 -18.47
CA PRO A 135 7.20 2.50 -17.17
C PRO A 135 8.44 2.43 -16.28
N GLN A 136 9.64 2.39 -16.86
CA GLN A 136 10.91 2.32 -16.12
C GLN A 136 11.27 3.63 -15.40
N ASP A 137 10.61 4.74 -15.74
CA ASP A 137 10.84 6.03 -15.08
C ASP A 137 9.94 6.20 -13.83
N ALA A 138 9.05 5.24 -13.56
CA ALA A 138 8.22 5.22 -12.37
C ALA A 138 9.01 4.70 -11.16
N HIS A 139 8.85 5.38 -10.02
CA HIS A 139 9.43 4.95 -8.75
C HIS A 139 8.37 4.34 -7.84
N TRP A 140 8.74 3.21 -7.26
CA TRP A 140 7.90 2.46 -6.34
C TRP A 140 8.42 2.62 -4.93
N ASP A 141 7.51 2.88 -4.02
CA ASP A 141 7.79 2.97 -2.59
C ASP A 141 6.61 2.42 -1.81
N ALA A 142 6.84 2.04 -0.56
CA ALA A 142 5.77 1.64 0.34
C ALA A 142 6.07 2.10 1.75
N TRP A 143 5.03 2.39 2.51
CA TRP A 143 5.12 2.69 3.93
C TRP A 143 3.99 2.03 4.68
N LYS A 144 4.19 1.89 5.99
CA LYS A 144 3.21 1.32 6.90
C LYS A 144 2.90 2.33 7.97
N GLY A 145 1.69 2.86 7.94
CA GLY A 145 1.19 3.80 8.94
C GLY A 145 0.96 3.13 10.30
N ASP A 146 0.55 3.94 11.27
CA ASP A 146 0.16 3.47 12.60
C ASP A 146 -1.15 2.65 12.57
N ASP A 147 -1.92 2.76 11.48
CA ASP A 147 -3.09 1.97 11.14
C ASP A 147 -2.75 0.49 10.83
N GLY A 148 -1.48 0.20 10.53
CA GLY A 148 -0.97 -1.14 10.35
C GLY A 148 -1.16 -1.72 8.96
N TYR A 149 -1.60 -0.93 7.98
CA TYR A 149 -1.69 -1.33 6.58
C TYR A 149 -0.50 -0.80 5.78
N TRP A 150 -0.08 -1.56 4.76
CA TRP A 150 0.91 -1.07 3.80
C TRP A 150 0.20 -0.21 2.77
N VAL A 151 0.70 1.00 2.58
CA VAL A 151 0.35 1.86 1.46
C VAL A 151 1.52 1.83 0.50
N VAL A 152 1.24 1.52 -0.75
CA VAL A 152 2.21 1.46 -1.83
C VAL A 152 1.94 2.65 -2.72
N GLN A 153 3.00 3.36 -3.08
CA GLN A 153 2.97 4.50 -3.96
C GLN A 153 3.75 4.18 -5.23
N VAL A 154 3.14 4.50 -6.36
CA VAL A 154 3.83 4.63 -7.64
C VAL A 154 3.82 6.09 -8.00
N ALA A 155 5.00 6.65 -8.24
CA ALA A 155 5.10 8.04 -8.66
C ALA A 155 6.02 8.22 -9.86
N TRP A 156 5.70 9.20 -10.69
CA TRP A 156 6.38 9.47 -11.95
C TRP A 156 6.23 10.94 -12.31
N GLN A 157 7.19 11.46 -13.07
CA GLN A 157 7.23 12.86 -13.45
C GLN A 157 6.88 13.02 -14.93
N VAL A 158 5.95 13.94 -15.23
CA VAL A 158 5.60 14.32 -16.60
C VAL A 158 5.96 15.79 -16.79
N GLY A 159 7.08 16.05 -17.45
CA GLY A 159 7.60 17.42 -17.62
C GLY A 159 7.98 18.05 -16.28
N ARG A 160 7.10 18.90 -15.73
CA ARG A 160 7.26 19.56 -14.42
C ARG A 160 6.19 19.17 -13.40
N SER A 161 5.35 18.21 -13.74
CA SER A 161 4.29 17.71 -12.86
C SER A 161 4.71 16.38 -12.25
N ASP A 162 4.72 16.32 -10.92
CA ASP A 162 4.90 15.08 -10.17
C ASP A 162 3.53 14.43 -9.96
N ASN A 163 3.42 13.16 -10.36
CA ASN A 163 2.20 12.38 -10.20
C ASN A 163 2.50 11.23 -9.24
N ALA A 164 1.54 10.91 -8.38
CA ALA A 164 1.63 9.82 -7.42
C ALA A 164 0.26 9.16 -7.27
N ALA A 165 0.25 7.84 -7.31
CA ALA A 165 -0.92 7.00 -7.11
C ALA A 165 -0.68 6.05 -5.94
N HIS A 166 -1.71 5.82 -5.14
CA HIS A 166 -1.60 5.06 -3.90
C HIS A 166 -2.56 3.88 -3.84
N TRP A 167 -2.06 2.75 -3.35
CA TRP A 167 -2.85 1.55 -3.09
C TRP A 167 -2.62 1.02 -1.68
N ARG A 168 -3.66 0.46 -1.08
CA ARG A 168 -3.54 -0.31 0.15
C ARG A 168 -3.24 -1.77 -0.19
N PHE A 169 -2.11 -2.27 0.29
CA PHE A 169 -1.67 -3.65 0.09
C PHE A 169 -2.08 -4.57 1.25
N GLN A 170 -2.70 -5.70 0.89
CA GLN A 170 -3.08 -6.77 1.78
C GLN A 170 -2.37 -8.08 1.36
N PRO A 171 -1.39 -8.55 2.15
CA PRO A 171 -0.71 -9.81 1.86
C PRO A 171 -1.68 -11.00 1.87
N GLY A 172 -1.54 -11.92 0.90
CA GLY A 172 -2.39 -13.10 0.77
C GLY A 172 -1.65 -14.31 0.22
N SER A 173 -2.33 -15.46 0.16
CA SER A 173 -1.73 -16.73 -0.31
C SER A 173 -1.32 -16.72 -1.78
N HIS A 174 -1.92 -15.84 -2.60
CA HIS A 174 -1.69 -15.72 -4.03
C HIS A 174 -0.98 -14.39 -4.39
N GLY A 175 0.04 -13.99 -3.61
CA GLY A 175 0.73 -12.69 -3.81
C GLY A 175 0.04 -11.51 -3.10
N GLY A 176 -1.27 -11.61 -2.85
CA GLY A 176 -2.04 -10.60 -2.13
C GLY A 176 -2.89 -9.74 -3.06
N THR A 177 -3.57 -8.76 -2.48
CA THR A 177 -4.45 -7.84 -3.19
C THR A 177 -4.09 -6.40 -2.89
N VAL A 178 -4.34 -5.52 -3.85
CA VAL A 178 -4.16 -4.07 -3.70
C VAL A 178 -5.46 -3.35 -4.00
N ASP A 179 -5.81 -2.40 -3.15
CA ASP A 179 -7.06 -1.64 -3.21
C ASP A 179 -6.72 -0.17 -3.49
N PRO A 180 -7.22 0.45 -4.59
CA PRO A 180 -6.88 1.83 -4.94
C PRO A 180 -7.38 2.80 -3.86
N LEU A 181 -6.55 3.78 -3.50
CA LEU A 181 -6.87 4.79 -2.47
C LEU A 181 -7.17 6.17 -3.04
N ASP A 182 -6.82 6.42 -4.30
CA ASP A 182 -7.06 7.67 -5.01
C ASP A 182 -7.51 7.43 -6.45
N ASP A 183 -8.01 8.48 -7.09
CA ASP A 183 -8.57 8.41 -8.45
C ASP A 183 -7.51 7.97 -9.48
N LEU A 184 -6.26 8.36 -9.28
CA LEU A 184 -5.17 8.01 -10.19
C LEU A 184 -4.79 6.53 -10.06
N ALA A 185 -4.84 5.98 -8.84
CA ALA A 185 -4.67 4.57 -8.57
C ALA A 185 -5.80 3.73 -9.18
N ASP A 186 -7.05 4.21 -9.12
CA ASP A 186 -8.18 3.55 -9.77
C ASP A 186 -8.02 3.53 -11.30
N GLU A 187 -7.64 4.67 -11.89
CA GLU A 187 -7.39 4.79 -13.33
C GLU A 187 -6.23 3.88 -13.79
N LEU A 188 -5.10 3.88 -13.07
CA LEU A 188 -3.96 3.00 -13.35
C LEU A 188 -4.28 1.51 -13.12
N SER A 189 -5.29 1.20 -12.31
CA SER A 189 -5.77 -0.18 -12.11
C SER A 189 -6.62 -0.67 -13.29
N HIS A 190 -7.11 0.23 -14.14
CA HIS A 190 -7.95 -0.03 -15.32
C HIS A 190 -7.33 0.56 -16.60
N PRO A 191 -6.19 0.02 -17.07
CA PRO A 191 -5.50 0.53 -18.25
C PRO A 191 -6.39 0.56 -19.50
N GLU A 192 -7.41 -0.29 -19.58
CA GLU A 192 -8.39 -0.33 -20.67
C GLU A 192 -9.26 0.94 -20.79
N TRP A 193 -9.36 1.75 -19.73
CA TRP A 193 -10.08 3.04 -19.76
C TRP A 193 -9.22 4.16 -20.35
N ILE A 194 -7.91 3.97 -20.39
CA ILE A 194 -6.96 4.99 -20.84
C ILE A 194 -6.88 4.94 -22.36
N ALA A 195 -7.53 5.90 -23.02
CA ALA A 195 -7.41 6.06 -24.48
C ALA A 195 -5.94 6.31 -24.85
N PRO A 196 -5.29 5.40 -25.61
CA PRO A 196 -3.87 5.58 -25.95
C PRO A 196 -3.68 6.88 -26.71
N ARG A 197 -2.74 7.72 -26.26
CA ARG A 197 -2.40 8.94 -26.99
C ARG A 197 -1.87 8.53 -28.37
N ARG A 198 -2.63 8.81 -29.43
CA ARG A 198 -2.26 8.48 -30.80
C ARG A 198 -0.88 9.06 -31.08
N ARG A 199 0.07 8.20 -31.46
CA ARG A 199 1.38 8.64 -31.94
C ARG A 199 1.12 9.58 -33.11
N LEU A 200 1.69 10.78 -33.05
CA LEU A 200 1.59 11.75 -34.13
C LEU A 200 2.09 11.05 -35.41
N THR A 201 1.17 10.78 -36.34
CA THR A 201 1.54 10.21 -37.63
C THR A 201 2.32 11.29 -38.37
N PRO A 202 3.54 11.02 -38.84
CA PRO A 202 4.27 11.99 -39.63
C PRO A 202 3.38 12.38 -40.82
N VAL A 203 3.10 13.68 -40.96
CA VAL A 203 2.44 14.23 -42.14
C VAL A 203 3.41 13.99 -43.29
N ALA A 204 3.16 12.95 -44.09
CA ALA A 204 3.97 12.67 -45.25
C ALA A 204 3.98 13.90 -46.14
N THR A 205 5.17 14.46 -46.36
CA THR A 205 5.40 15.65 -47.16
C THR A 205 4.87 15.34 -48.56
N PRO A 206 3.82 16.02 -49.05
CA PRO A 206 3.34 15.78 -50.40
C PRO A 206 4.48 16.10 -51.38
N GLU A 207 4.72 15.25 -52.38
CA GLU A 207 5.60 15.60 -53.48
C GLU A 207 4.96 16.76 -54.23
N LEU A 208 5.41 17.97 -53.92
CA LEU A 208 4.96 19.17 -54.60
C LEU A 208 5.62 19.18 -55.97
N SER A 209 4.81 19.14 -57.03
CA SER A 209 5.25 19.43 -58.39
C SER A 209 4.92 20.91 -58.67
N PRO A 210 5.85 21.85 -58.38
CA PRO A 210 5.61 23.26 -58.66
C PRO A 210 5.50 23.50 -60.16
N THR A 211 4.52 24.31 -60.55
CA THR A 211 4.34 24.76 -61.94
C THR A 211 4.88 26.18 -62.06
N LEU A 212 5.56 26.45 -63.17
CA LEU A 212 6.05 27.79 -63.51
C LEU A 212 5.03 28.46 -64.43
N ASP A 213 4.33 29.44 -63.90
CA ASP A 213 3.34 30.23 -64.64
C ASP A 213 3.93 31.60 -64.98
N VAL A 214 3.88 31.97 -66.26
CA VAL A 214 4.27 33.33 -66.69
C VAL A 214 3.01 34.18 -66.77
N THR A 215 2.91 35.16 -65.90
CA THR A 215 1.77 36.09 -65.88
C THR A 215 1.76 36.96 -67.14
N PRO A 216 0.61 37.56 -67.52
CA PRO A 216 0.49 38.41 -68.71
C PRO A 216 1.45 39.61 -68.74
N ASP A 217 1.92 40.05 -67.57
CA ASP A 217 2.89 41.15 -67.41
C ASP A 217 4.35 40.68 -67.52
N GLY A 218 4.58 39.41 -67.87
CA GLY A 218 5.91 38.82 -68.07
C GLY A 218 6.63 38.40 -66.80
N ARG A 219 5.98 38.43 -65.62
CA ARG A 219 6.58 37.90 -64.38
C ARG A 219 6.38 36.39 -64.28
N GLU A 220 7.44 35.68 -63.93
CA GLU A 220 7.41 34.24 -63.63
C GLU A 220 6.97 34.03 -62.18
N GLU A 221 5.96 33.21 -61.97
CA GLU A 221 5.44 32.81 -60.66
C GLU A 221 5.54 31.30 -60.51
N VAL A 222 6.05 30.84 -59.36
CA VAL A 222 6.07 29.42 -59.00
C VAL A 222 4.79 29.13 -58.23
N THR A 223 3.87 28.40 -58.83
CA THR A 223 2.58 28.05 -58.23
C THR A 223 2.56 26.57 -57.86
N VAL A 224 1.81 26.24 -56.82
CA VAL A 224 1.54 24.86 -56.41
C VAL A 224 0.03 24.71 -56.36
N ASP A 225 -0.51 23.67 -57.00
CA ASP A 225 -1.95 23.44 -56.98
C ASP A 225 -2.41 23.05 -55.57
N ALA A 226 -3.04 24.01 -54.89
CA ALA A 226 -3.57 23.84 -53.56
C ALA A 226 -4.62 22.72 -53.48
N ASN A 227 -5.39 22.49 -54.56
CA ASN A 227 -6.41 21.44 -54.57
C ASN A 227 -5.77 20.05 -54.58
N THR A 228 -4.68 19.87 -55.34
CA THR A 228 -3.89 18.63 -55.32
C THR A 228 -3.28 18.38 -53.94
N VAL A 229 -2.75 19.41 -53.27
CA VAL A 229 -2.17 19.29 -51.92
C VAL A 229 -3.24 18.90 -50.89
N ILE A 230 -4.38 19.60 -50.90
CA ILE A 230 -5.49 19.34 -49.97
C ILE A 230 -6.11 17.96 -50.23
N GLY A 231 -6.25 17.57 -51.51
CA GLY A 231 -6.74 16.26 -51.92
C GLY A 231 -5.84 15.12 -51.46
N ALA A 232 -4.52 15.25 -51.62
CA ALA A 232 -3.55 14.26 -51.17
C ALA A 232 -3.52 14.11 -49.63
N GLN A 233 -3.79 15.19 -48.89
CA GLN A 233 -3.94 15.15 -47.43
C GLN A 233 -5.25 14.50 -46.98
N ARG A 234 -6.37 14.76 -47.68
CA ARG A 234 -7.69 14.20 -47.35
C ARG A 234 -7.84 12.73 -47.76
N ALA A 235 -7.35 12.33 -48.93
CA ALA A 235 -7.45 10.95 -49.43
C ALA A 235 -6.72 9.93 -48.54
N ARG A 236 -5.77 10.37 -47.72
CA ARG A 236 -5.10 9.52 -46.71
C ARG A 236 -5.84 9.46 -45.38
N HIS A 237 -6.78 10.38 -45.16
CA HIS A 237 -7.63 10.43 -43.98
C HIS A 237 -8.98 9.72 -44.20
N ASP A 238 -9.26 9.29 -45.44
CA ASP A 238 -10.27 8.28 -45.73
C ASP A 238 -9.81 6.96 -45.08
N ARG A 239 -10.42 6.70 -43.93
CA ARG A 239 -10.34 5.45 -43.18
C ARG A 239 -10.38 4.26 -44.12
N VAL A 240 -9.30 3.47 -44.12
CA VAL A 240 -9.49 2.02 -44.20
C VAL A 240 -10.22 1.68 -42.91
N LEU A 241 -11.55 1.56 -42.99
CA LEU A 241 -12.31 0.83 -41.99
C LEU A 241 -11.68 -0.57 -41.96
N PRO A 242 -11.25 -1.08 -40.80
CA PRO A 242 -10.83 -2.48 -40.73
C PRO A 242 -12.00 -3.30 -41.25
N ASP A 243 -11.72 -4.19 -42.20
CA ASP A 243 -12.67 -5.18 -42.67
C ASP A 243 -13.22 -5.88 -41.43
N SER A 244 -14.54 -5.81 -41.22
CA SER A 244 -15.18 -6.32 -40.03
C SER A 244 -14.79 -7.80 -39.86
N ASP A 245 -14.06 -8.11 -38.81
CA ASP A 245 -13.90 -9.47 -38.35
C ASP A 245 -15.25 -10.02 -37.90
N ALA A 246 -15.42 -11.34 -38.02
CA ALA A 246 -16.69 -12.07 -37.96
C ALA A 246 -17.45 -12.00 -36.61
N HIS A 247 -17.12 -11.05 -35.74
CA HIS A 247 -17.74 -10.81 -34.45
C HIS A 247 -18.26 -9.36 -34.40
N GLY A 248 -19.42 -9.16 -35.04
CA GLY A 248 -20.11 -7.89 -35.26
C GLY A 248 -20.08 -6.88 -34.10
N THR A 249 -19.17 -5.92 -34.21
CA THR A 249 -19.28 -4.63 -33.54
C THR A 249 -19.70 -3.60 -34.59
N VAL A 250 -20.89 -3.03 -34.42
CA VAL A 250 -21.43 -1.99 -35.31
C VAL A 250 -20.90 -0.63 -34.83
N PRO A 251 -20.20 0.16 -35.65
CA PRO A 251 -19.97 1.57 -35.36
C PRO A 251 -21.29 2.32 -35.54
N LEU A 252 -21.74 3.02 -34.50
CA LEU A 252 -22.83 3.99 -34.63
C LEU A 252 -22.32 5.19 -35.44
N ASP A 253 -22.75 5.29 -36.68
CA ASP A 253 -22.56 6.46 -37.53
C ASP A 253 -23.60 7.54 -37.14
N PHE A 254 -23.13 8.75 -36.87
CA PHE A 254 -23.94 9.89 -36.42
C PHE A 254 -24.10 10.97 -37.51
N ASP A 255 -24.11 10.58 -38.79
CA ASP A 255 -24.26 11.53 -39.91
C ASP A 255 -25.16 11.01 -41.06
N GLU A 256 -26.15 10.17 -40.74
CA GLU A 256 -27.23 9.85 -41.68
C GLU A 256 -28.50 10.63 -41.32
N VAL A 257 -28.74 11.72 -42.06
CA VAL A 257 -30.05 12.39 -42.08
C VAL A 257 -31.00 11.48 -42.85
N VAL A 258 -31.63 10.53 -42.15
CA VAL A 258 -32.72 9.73 -42.69
C VAL A 258 -33.98 10.61 -42.75
N GLU A 259 -34.40 10.94 -43.96
CA GLU A 259 -35.70 11.55 -44.24
C GLU A 259 -36.80 10.53 -43.87
N PRO A 260 -37.75 10.85 -42.96
CA PRO A 260 -38.69 9.85 -42.48
C PRO A 260 -39.78 9.56 -43.52
N GLU A 261 -39.73 8.39 -44.17
CA GLU A 261 -40.89 7.83 -44.86
C GLU A 261 -42.00 7.51 -43.84
N PRO A 262 -43.27 7.88 -44.09
CA PRO A 262 -44.36 7.58 -43.18
C PRO A 262 -44.64 6.06 -43.15
N PRO A 263 -44.82 5.45 -41.97
CA PRO A 263 -45.00 4.00 -41.86
C PRO A 263 -46.31 3.57 -42.50
N ARG A 264 -46.22 2.70 -43.52
CA ARG A 264 -47.36 1.92 -44.02
C ARG A 264 -47.73 0.88 -42.97
N ILE A 265 -48.81 1.13 -42.26
CA ILE A 265 -49.44 0.18 -41.34
C ILE A 265 -50.02 -0.96 -42.16
N ALA A 266 -49.41 -2.15 -42.08
CA ALA A 266 -50.06 -3.39 -42.51
C ALA A 266 -51.10 -3.80 -41.45
N PRO A 267 -52.34 -4.14 -41.83
CA PRO A 267 -53.35 -4.57 -40.86
C PRO A 267 -52.96 -5.93 -40.28
N VAL A 268 -52.71 -5.97 -38.97
CA VAL A 268 -52.62 -7.21 -38.20
C VAL A 268 -54.01 -7.85 -38.21
N ALA A 269 -54.11 -9.02 -38.84
CA ALA A 269 -55.30 -9.86 -38.78
C ALA A 269 -55.52 -10.33 -37.33
N VAL A 270 -56.65 -9.93 -36.77
CA VAL A 270 -57.17 -10.43 -35.49
C VAL A 270 -57.55 -11.89 -35.68
N ALA A 271 -56.76 -12.80 -35.11
CA ALA A 271 -57.16 -14.19 -34.95
C ALA A 271 -58.18 -14.30 -33.80
N PRO A 272 -59.32 -14.99 -33.99
CA PRO A 272 -60.38 -15.05 -32.99
C PRO A 272 -60.00 -15.92 -31.79
N ALA A 273 -60.40 -15.45 -30.61
CA ALA A 273 -60.38 -16.21 -29.37
C ALA A 273 -61.47 -17.30 -29.38
N GLU A 274 -61.08 -18.52 -29.03
CA GLU A 274 -62.00 -19.63 -28.71
C GLU A 274 -61.83 -20.10 -27.25
N PRO A 275 -62.89 -20.66 -26.65
CA PRO A 275 -63.30 -20.30 -25.29
C PRO A 275 -62.80 -21.24 -24.19
N VAL A 276 -62.77 -20.68 -22.98
CA VAL A 276 -62.56 -21.36 -21.69
C VAL A 276 -63.87 -21.98 -21.18
N ALA A 277 -63.80 -23.24 -20.69
CA ALA A 277 -64.44 -23.77 -19.46
C ALA A 277 -64.59 -25.33 -19.51
N PRO A 278 -64.79 -26.05 -18.39
CA PRO A 278 -64.61 -25.71 -16.97
C PRO A 278 -63.77 -26.75 -16.17
N ALA A 279 -63.45 -26.38 -14.92
CA ALA A 279 -62.94 -27.27 -13.88
C ALA A 279 -64.02 -28.25 -13.36
N PRO A 280 -63.63 -29.31 -12.63
CA PRO A 280 -64.44 -29.83 -11.54
C PRO A 280 -63.84 -29.45 -10.19
N GLU A 281 -64.75 -29.10 -9.30
CA GLU A 281 -64.56 -28.52 -7.99
C GLU A 281 -65.05 -29.54 -6.92
N ILE A 282 -64.18 -29.78 -5.92
CA ILE A 282 -64.44 -29.99 -4.47
C ILE A 282 -65.08 -31.29 -3.94
N GLU A 283 -64.48 -31.82 -2.85
CA GLU A 283 -65.05 -31.96 -1.48
C GLU A 283 -63.92 -32.36 -0.48
N HIS A 284 -63.48 -31.48 0.43
CA HIS A 284 -63.98 -31.22 1.81
C HIS A 284 -63.84 -32.45 2.73
N THR A 285 -63.22 -32.46 3.93
CA THR A 285 -63.11 -31.51 5.08
C THR A 285 -62.30 -32.26 6.21
N PRO A 286 -62.15 -31.79 7.49
CA PRO A 286 -61.64 -30.51 8.05
C PRO A 286 -60.67 -30.65 9.29
N ALA A 287 -60.17 -29.50 9.78
CA ALA A 287 -59.77 -29.09 11.17
C ALA A 287 -58.69 -29.91 11.93
N ASP A 288 -57.73 -29.32 12.68
CA ASP A 288 -57.91 -28.37 13.79
C ASP A 288 -56.60 -27.63 14.18
N ASP A 289 -56.76 -26.55 14.94
CA ASP A 289 -55.86 -25.46 15.36
C ASP A 289 -54.60 -25.82 16.18
N THR A 290 -53.55 -24.98 16.12
CA THR A 290 -53.15 -24.02 17.19
C THR A 290 -51.75 -23.41 16.99
N VAL A 291 -51.64 -22.20 17.55
CA VAL A 291 -50.65 -21.13 17.41
C VAL A 291 -49.57 -21.23 18.51
N GLU A 292 -48.33 -20.78 18.27
CA GLU A 292 -47.67 -19.71 19.07
C GLU A 292 -46.20 -19.43 18.71
N THR A 293 -45.98 -18.13 18.48
CA THR A 293 -44.77 -17.28 18.50
C THR A 293 -43.93 -17.38 19.77
N HIS A 294 -42.59 -17.22 19.68
CA HIS A 294 -41.86 -16.14 20.39
C HIS A 294 -40.38 -15.97 20.04
N THR A 295 -39.93 -14.76 20.39
CA THR A 295 -38.78 -13.94 20.02
C THR A 295 -37.56 -14.12 20.94
N GLU A 296 -36.40 -13.62 20.48
CA GLU A 296 -35.15 -13.32 21.23
C GLU A 296 -35.40 -12.50 22.53
N PRO A 297 -34.49 -12.48 23.54
CA PRO A 297 -33.40 -11.48 23.53
C PRO A 297 -32.09 -11.79 24.32
N ARG A 298 -31.08 -10.99 23.97
CA ARG A 298 -29.77 -10.60 24.57
C ARG A 298 -29.71 -10.33 26.10
N GLU A 299 -28.55 -10.60 26.74
CA GLU A 299 -27.97 -9.77 27.83
C GLU A 299 -26.48 -10.08 28.17
N THR A 300 -25.78 -9.10 28.76
CA THR A 300 -24.40 -9.09 29.31
C THR A 300 -24.45 -8.13 30.53
N PRO A 301 -23.40 -7.99 31.38
CA PRO A 301 -22.84 -8.84 32.44
C PRO A 301 -23.06 -8.27 33.87
N GLU A 302 -22.86 -9.05 34.96
CA GLU A 302 -22.54 -8.47 36.28
C GLU A 302 -21.89 -9.48 37.26
N ALA A 303 -20.91 -8.99 38.04
CA ALA A 303 -20.42 -9.53 39.31
C ALA A 303 -20.59 -8.42 40.36
N PRO A 304 -20.86 -8.67 41.66
CA PRO A 304 -19.79 -9.05 42.60
C PRO A 304 -20.23 -9.86 43.87
N ALA A 305 -19.22 -10.21 44.70
CA ALA A 305 -19.21 -10.26 46.18
C ALA A 305 -18.82 -11.59 46.89
N ALA A 306 -17.60 -11.57 47.45
CA ALA A 306 -17.19 -11.91 48.82
C ALA A 306 -17.54 -13.27 49.49
N ALA A 307 -16.48 -14.03 49.86
CA ALA A 307 -16.23 -14.45 51.26
C ALA A 307 -14.82 -15.03 51.44
N SER A 308 -14.10 -14.48 52.42
CA SER A 308 -12.75 -14.81 52.90
C SER A 308 -12.66 -16.16 53.62
N SER A 309 -11.47 -16.79 53.69
CA SER A 309 -10.93 -17.49 54.88
C SER A 309 -9.49 -18.01 54.70
N GLN A 310 -8.56 -17.41 55.45
CA GLN A 310 -7.32 -17.97 56.03
C GLN A 310 -7.24 -17.39 57.47
N PRO A 311 -6.65 -18.03 58.52
CA PRO A 311 -5.22 -18.41 58.56
C PRO A 311 -4.79 -19.67 59.40
N GLU A 312 -3.50 -20.06 59.21
CA GLU A 312 -2.44 -20.82 59.96
C GLU A 312 -2.61 -21.31 61.44
N PRO A 313 -1.61 -22.00 62.09
CA PRO A 313 -0.51 -22.93 61.68
C PRO A 313 -0.35 -24.16 62.64
N ALA A 314 0.50 -25.16 62.30
CA ALA A 314 1.30 -25.97 63.26
C ALA A 314 2.20 -26.98 62.50
N GLY A 315 3.48 -27.03 62.87
CA GLY A 315 4.51 -27.86 62.21
C GLY A 315 4.70 -29.25 62.82
N ASP A 316 5.49 -30.08 62.12
CA ASP A 316 6.67 -30.78 62.66
C ASP A 316 7.38 -31.55 61.52
N GLU A 317 8.70 -31.44 61.49
CA GLU A 317 9.64 -32.30 60.74
C GLU A 317 9.74 -33.69 61.42
N PRO A 318 10.09 -34.81 60.73
CA PRO A 318 11.45 -34.99 60.23
C PRO A 318 11.69 -35.88 58.98
N ALA A 319 12.86 -35.64 58.38
CA ALA A 319 13.83 -36.57 57.76
C ALA A 319 13.51 -37.42 56.51
N GLU A 320 14.43 -37.25 55.54
CA GLU A 320 14.92 -38.21 54.53
C GLU A 320 13.99 -38.70 53.41
N GLN A 321 14.19 -38.15 52.20
CA GLN A 321 14.73 -38.88 51.03
C GLN A 321 14.69 -37.98 49.78
N ARG A 322 15.85 -37.73 49.17
CA ARG A 322 15.98 -37.03 47.87
C ARG A 322 15.51 -37.94 46.72
N PRO A 323 14.50 -37.58 45.92
CA PRO A 323 14.26 -38.23 44.64
C PRO A 323 15.07 -37.55 43.52
N ARG A 324 15.67 -38.38 42.68
CA ARG A 324 16.51 -38.03 41.53
C ARG A 324 15.76 -37.16 40.51
N ARG A 325 16.38 -36.06 40.09
CA ARG A 325 15.94 -35.21 38.96
C ARG A 325 15.79 -36.05 37.69
N ARG A 326 14.57 -36.17 37.16
CA ARG A 326 14.31 -36.62 35.78
C ARG A 326 14.81 -35.54 34.81
N LYS A 327 15.75 -35.89 33.92
CA LYS A 327 16.12 -35.06 32.76
C LYS A 327 14.91 -34.95 31.83
N SER A 328 14.39 -33.72 31.69
CA SER A 328 13.50 -33.36 30.60
C SER A 328 14.26 -33.53 29.27
N ARG A 329 13.75 -34.40 28.39
CA ARG A 329 14.20 -34.53 27.00
C ARG A 329 13.71 -33.30 26.25
N LYS A 330 14.63 -32.40 25.89
CA LYS A 330 14.35 -31.35 24.91
C LYS A 330 14.04 -32.02 23.56
N PRO A 331 13.06 -31.56 22.78
CA PRO A 331 12.88 -32.01 21.41
C PRO A 331 14.13 -31.65 20.60
N ALA A 332 14.67 -32.60 19.85
CA ALA A 332 15.81 -32.37 18.97
C ALA A 332 15.32 -31.54 17.77
N VAL A 333 15.74 -30.29 17.72
CA VAL A 333 15.55 -29.45 16.53
C VAL A 333 16.59 -29.91 15.51
N PRO A 334 16.22 -30.20 14.25
CA PRO A 334 17.16 -30.64 13.24
C PRO A 334 18.26 -29.59 13.01
N ALA A 335 19.45 -30.06 12.63
CA ALA A 335 20.55 -29.18 12.29
C ALA A 335 20.22 -28.39 11.01
N TRP A 336 20.74 -27.17 10.89
CA TRP A 336 20.51 -26.31 9.73
C TRP A 336 20.95 -26.94 8.40
N GLU A 337 21.89 -27.89 8.43
CA GLU A 337 22.35 -28.63 7.26
C GLU A 337 21.27 -29.60 6.74
N ASP A 338 20.43 -30.17 7.61
CA ASP A 338 19.36 -31.09 7.21
C ASP A 338 18.23 -30.38 6.46
N VAL A 339 18.00 -29.10 6.76
CA VAL A 339 16.98 -28.26 6.09
C VAL A 339 17.42 -27.85 4.69
N LEU A 340 18.73 -27.64 4.48
CA LEU A 340 19.27 -27.28 3.17
C LEU A 340 19.44 -28.49 2.24
N LEU A 341 19.64 -29.68 2.79
CA LEU A 341 19.90 -30.90 2.01
C LEU A 341 18.66 -31.79 1.85
N GLY A 342 17.54 -31.50 2.52
CA GLY A 342 16.26 -32.19 2.31
C GLY A 342 16.24 -33.65 2.74
N VAL A 343 17.19 -34.10 3.55
CA VAL A 343 17.28 -35.49 4.02
C VAL A 343 16.69 -35.60 5.43
N ARG A 344 15.66 -36.43 5.59
CA ARG A 344 15.02 -36.68 6.90
C ARG A 344 15.89 -37.66 7.68
N SER A 345 16.47 -37.24 8.80
CA SER A 345 17.19 -38.13 9.71
C SER A 345 16.21 -39.10 10.40
N ASN A 346 16.06 -40.32 9.87
CA ASN A 346 15.42 -41.42 10.59
C ASN A 346 16.43 -41.98 11.61
N GLY A 347 16.19 -41.73 12.89
CA GLY A 347 16.87 -42.45 13.97
C GLY A 347 16.40 -43.90 14.01
N SER A 348 17.26 -44.84 13.66
CA SER A 348 17.11 -46.25 14.06
C SER A 348 17.92 -46.50 15.34
N SER A 349 17.30 -47.31 16.19
CA SER A 349 17.78 -47.84 17.46
C SER A 349 19.16 -48.51 17.42
#